data_AF-A0A6G3LRC7-F1
#
_entry.id   AF-A0A6G3LRC7-F1
#
_cell.length_a   1.000
_cell.length_b   1.000
_cell.length_c   1.000
_cell.angle_alpha   90.00
_cell.angle_beta   90.00
_cell.angle_gamma   90.00
#
_symmetry.space_group_name_H-M   'P 1'
#
loop_
_entity.id
_entity.type
_entity.pdbx_description
1 polymer ?
#
loop_
_entity_poly.entity_id
_entity_poly.type
_entity_poly.pdbx_seq_one_letter_code
_entity_poly.pdbx_strand_id
1 'polypeptide(L)'
;MVKVLWNGSYFDDWYDPVSGLRDRAALSAQLTGEWYLRLLGLGLGLDQDKVRSALREVYARNFRRWEGLLNGTYPGSPRPSMVGDVEEPNGTGILNRVGSQADTPWTGVEFGVASQMIYEGLVKEGLELLRSVHDRYASWGLYFNHLECNGHYSRPLAALTIPNAIAGVTYDGVVKELAVSPRLGSPFRGPALVSGSLLSIESAGPCPGVITVRHVDGLSLTLTSIRVDARGCLARVKVNGAEVKVTVEGDRVRLGEAITLRPGDVLEVSLLATG
;
A
#
# COMPACT_ATOMS: atom_id res chain seq x y z
N MET A 1 8.28 -13.59 14.45
CA MET A 1 8.87 -12.86 13.31
C MET A 1 10.00 -11.93 13.74
N VAL A 2 9.73 -10.78 14.41
CA VAL A 2 10.75 -9.78 14.75
C VAL A 2 11.96 -10.36 15.48
N LYS A 3 11.75 -11.11 16.57
CA LYS A 3 12.85 -11.72 17.35
C LYS A 3 13.80 -12.62 16.53
N VAL A 4 13.29 -13.22 15.45
CA VAL A 4 14.01 -14.28 14.71
C VAL A 4 14.57 -13.74 13.39
N LEU A 5 13.79 -12.97 12.66
CA LEU A 5 14.10 -12.58 11.27
C LEU A 5 14.57 -11.14 11.13
N TRP A 6 14.27 -10.24 12.08
CA TRP A 6 14.74 -8.86 11.99
C TRP A 6 16.26 -8.80 12.11
N ASN A 7 16.94 -8.31 11.07
CA ASN A 7 18.41 -8.25 11.01
C ASN A 7 18.99 -6.86 11.34
N GLY A 8 18.13 -5.89 11.66
CA GLY A 8 18.51 -4.51 11.94
C GLY A 8 18.03 -3.50 10.89
N SER A 9 17.73 -3.94 9.67
CA SER A 9 17.22 -3.06 8.61
C SER A 9 16.05 -3.64 7.82
N TYR A 10 16.01 -4.96 7.61
CA TYR A 10 14.90 -5.69 7.01
C TYR A 10 14.71 -7.06 7.67
N PHE A 11 13.79 -7.87 7.17
CA PHE A 11 13.55 -9.24 7.65
C PHE A 11 14.27 -10.24 6.73
N ASP A 12 15.16 -11.05 7.32
CA ASP A 12 15.71 -12.24 6.67
C ASP A 12 14.55 -13.15 6.20
N ASP A 13 14.69 -13.79 5.04
CA ASP A 13 13.61 -14.56 4.41
C ASP A 13 13.15 -15.71 5.31
N TRP A 14 14.08 -16.53 5.77
CA TRP A 14 13.78 -17.60 6.72
C TRP A 14 14.97 -17.96 7.61
N TYR A 15 14.64 -18.61 8.72
CA TYR A 15 15.60 -19.21 9.64
C TYR A 15 15.05 -20.56 10.11
N ASP A 16 15.82 -21.62 9.90
CA ASP A 16 15.50 -22.94 10.41
C ASP A 16 16.25 -23.19 11.73
N PRO A 17 15.56 -23.26 12.88
CA PRO A 17 16.21 -23.48 14.17
C PRO A 17 16.78 -24.90 14.33
N VAL A 18 16.40 -25.87 13.49
CA VAL A 18 16.90 -27.25 13.58
C VAL A 18 18.25 -27.39 12.90
N SER A 19 18.37 -26.95 11.64
CA SER A 19 19.65 -26.99 10.91
C SER A 19 20.57 -25.80 11.23
N GLY A 20 20.02 -24.71 11.75
CA GLY A 20 20.75 -23.45 11.92
C GLY A 20 20.94 -22.65 10.63
N LEU A 21 20.44 -23.16 9.50
CA LEU A 21 20.49 -22.46 8.21
C LEU A 21 19.60 -21.21 8.23
N ARG A 22 20.01 -20.21 7.45
CA ARG A 22 19.35 -18.91 7.35
C ARG A 22 19.49 -18.37 5.95
N ASP A 23 18.39 -17.87 5.43
CA ASP A 23 18.39 -17.12 4.18
C ASP A 23 18.22 -15.63 4.47
N ARG A 24 19.16 -14.84 3.94
CA ARG A 24 19.23 -13.39 4.14
C ARG A 24 18.77 -12.61 2.90
N ALA A 25 18.11 -13.26 1.95
CA ALA A 25 17.52 -12.60 0.80
C ALA A 25 16.62 -11.44 1.25
N ALA A 26 16.83 -10.27 0.68
CA ALA A 26 15.93 -9.15 0.82
C ALA A 26 14.73 -9.39 -0.11
N LEU A 27 13.70 -10.08 0.37
CA LEU A 27 12.50 -10.32 -0.44
C LEU A 27 11.64 -9.07 -0.56
N SER A 28 11.18 -8.76 -1.77
CA SER A 28 10.29 -7.64 -2.05
C SER A 28 8.92 -7.80 -1.37
N ALA A 29 8.43 -9.03 -1.29
CA ALA A 29 7.12 -9.36 -0.71
C ALA A 29 7.18 -9.67 0.81
N GLN A 30 8.30 -9.41 1.50
CA GLN A 30 8.50 -9.80 2.91
C GLN A 30 7.46 -9.22 3.89
N LEU A 31 6.76 -8.14 3.50
CA LEU A 31 5.74 -7.46 4.31
C LEU A 31 4.30 -7.61 3.77
N THR A 32 4.01 -8.64 2.97
CA THR A 32 2.68 -8.84 2.36
C THR A 32 1.55 -8.89 3.42
N GLY A 33 1.79 -9.51 4.58
CA GLY A 33 0.81 -9.52 5.67
C GLY A 33 0.52 -8.12 6.22
N GLU A 34 1.57 -7.31 6.40
CA GLU A 34 1.45 -5.93 6.87
C GLU A 34 0.73 -5.04 5.86
N TRP A 35 1.03 -5.21 4.57
CA TRP A 35 0.30 -4.57 3.48
C TRP A 35 -1.19 -4.90 3.51
N TYR A 36 -1.53 -6.17 3.75
CA TYR A 36 -2.92 -6.60 3.82
C TYR A 36 -3.67 -6.00 5.02
N LEU A 37 -3.04 -5.95 6.20
CA LEU A 37 -3.59 -5.26 7.37
C LEU A 37 -3.89 -3.79 7.06
N ARG A 38 -2.96 -3.11 6.38
CA ARG A 38 -3.14 -1.72 5.95
C ARG A 38 -4.33 -1.54 5.02
N LEU A 39 -4.49 -2.42 4.01
CA LEU A 39 -5.63 -2.38 3.09
C LEU A 39 -6.98 -2.57 3.80
N LEU A 40 -7.00 -3.44 4.81
CA LEU A 40 -8.20 -3.69 5.63
C LEU A 40 -8.50 -2.56 6.62
N GLY A 41 -7.66 -1.52 6.70
CA GLY A 41 -7.79 -0.45 7.69
C GLY A 41 -7.45 -0.87 9.12
N LEU A 42 -6.87 -2.07 9.27
CA LEU A 42 -6.43 -2.59 10.55
C LEU A 42 -5.13 -1.89 10.97
N GLY A 43 -4.89 -1.87 12.27
CA GLY A 43 -3.64 -1.37 12.83
C GLY A 43 -2.43 -2.17 12.34
N LEU A 44 -1.24 -1.60 12.53
CA LEU A 44 -0.01 -2.27 12.15
C LEU A 44 0.21 -3.53 13.00
N GLY A 45 0.62 -4.63 12.34
CA GLY A 45 1.04 -5.85 13.04
C GLY A 45 2.48 -5.75 13.54
N LEU A 46 3.25 -4.84 12.96
CA LEU A 46 4.64 -4.57 13.26
C LEU A 46 4.86 -3.12 13.66
N ASP A 47 6.02 -2.88 14.27
CA ASP A 47 6.52 -1.54 14.50
C ASP A 47 6.70 -0.77 13.17
N GLN A 48 6.10 0.42 13.08
CA GLN A 48 6.08 1.21 11.85
C GLN A 48 7.46 1.56 11.32
N ASP A 49 8.43 1.81 12.21
CA ASP A 49 9.77 2.18 11.80
C ASP A 49 10.49 0.99 11.18
N LYS A 50 10.23 -0.23 11.66
CA LYS A 50 10.74 -1.47 11.04
C LYS A 50 10.11 -1.73 9.67
N VAL A 51 8.80 -1.48 9.53
CA VAL A 51 8.09 -1.57 8.25
C VAL A 51 8.71 -0.61 7.22
N ARG A 52 8.84 0.67 7.58
CA ARG A 52 9.44 1.68 6.71
C ARG A 52 10.90 1.38 6.39
N SER A 53 11.68 0.92 7.36
CA SER A 53 13.07 0.51 7.16
C SER A 53 13.17 -0.62 6.14
N ALA A 54 12.39 -1.69 6.31
CA ALA A 54 12.38 -2.82 5.38
C ALA A 54 11.95 -2.41 3.96
N LEU A 55 10.93 -1.54 3.82
CA LEU A 55 10.52 -1.02 2.50
C LEU A 55 11.64 -0.21 1.81
N ARG A 56 12.40 0.61 2.56
CA ARG A 56 13.56 1.33 2.02
C ARG A 56 14.65 0.37 1.55
N GLU A 57 14.92 -0.68 2.33
CA GLU A 57 15.90 -1.71 1.96
C GLU A 57 15.47 -2.47 0.70
N VAL A 58 14.19 -2.86 0.61
CA VAL A 58 13.60 -3.48 -0.60
C VAL A 58 13.79 -2.57 -1.81
N TYR A 59 13.40 -1.31 -1.71
CA TYR A 59 13.58 -0.35 -2.82
C TYR A 59 15.06 -0.22 -3.20
N ALA A 60 15.94 0.07 -2.23
CA ALA A 60 17.36 0.31 -2.49
C ALA A 60 18.07 -0.89 -3.12
N ARG A 61 17.72 -2.11 -2.71
CA ARG A 61 18.42 -3.33 -3.14
C ARG A 61 17.81 -3.91 -4.40
N ASN A 62 16.49 -3.94 -4.50
CA ASN A 62 15.78 -4.73 -5.51
C ASN A 62 15.31 -3.90 -6.70
N PHE A 63 15.19 -2.57 -6.59
CA PHE A 63 14.67 -1.74 -7.67
C PHE A 63 15.76 -1.36 -8.68
N ARG A 64 15.48 -1.59 -9.97
CA ARG A 64 16.27 -1.06 -11.10
C ARG A 64 15.29 -0.48 -12.11
N ARG A 65 15.48 0.78 -12.51
CA ARG A 65 14.50 1.52 -13.34
C ARG A 65 13.98 0.74 -14.56
N TRP A 66 14.84 0.01 -15.25
CA TRP A 66 14.48 -0.74 -16.47
C TRP A 66 14.31 -2.25 -16.27
N GLU A 67 14.62 -2.78 -15.09
CA GLU A 67 14.37 -4.20 -14.75
C GLU A 67 13.16 -4.36 -13.83
N GLY A 68 12.68 -3.30 -13.18
CA GLY A 68 11.59 -3.34 -12.18
C GLY A 68 12.09 -3.59 -10.76
N LEU A 69 11.19 -4.02 -9.88
CA LEU A 69 11.52 -4.50 -8.54
C LEU A 69 11.71 -6.01 -8.55
N LEU A 70 12.94 -6.47 -8.43
CA LEU A 70 13.28 -7.90 -8.37
C LEU A 70 12.61 -8.55 -7.15
N ASN A 71 12.16 -9.80 -7.25
CA ASN A 71 11.48 -10.45 -6.12
C ASN A 71 12.40 -10.68 -4.91
N GLY A 72 13.69 -10.88 -5.13
CA GLY A 72 14.67 -11.08 -4.07
C GLY A 72 16.10 -10.79 -4.52
N THR A 73 16.88 -10.18 -3.64
CA THR A 73 18.33 -10.02 -3.84
C THR A 73 19.09 -10.48 -2.61
N TYR A 74 20.33 -10.94 -2.82
CA TYR A 74 21.24 -11.31 -1.75
C TYR A 74 22.27 -10.20 -1.55
N PRO A 75 22.20 -9.42 -0.46
CA PRO A 75 23.17 -8.36 -0.19
C PRO A 75 24.61 -8.82 -0.23
N GLY A 76 25.44 -8.15 -1.04
CA GLY A 76 26.87 -8.46 -1.17
C GLY A 76 27.18 -9.64 -2.08
N SER A 77 26.17 -10.27 -2.69
CA SER A 77 26.34 -11.35 -3.65
C SER A 77 25.97 -10.89 -5.07
N PRO A 78 26.66 -11.37 -6.11
CA PRO A 78 26.28 -11.10 -7.48
C PRO A 78 24.93 -11.76 -7.83
N ARG A 79 24.17 -11.15 -8.74
CA ARG A 79 22.91 -11.71 -9.25
C ARG A 79 23.17 -12.68 -10.38
N PRO A 80 22.33 -13.71 -10.58
CA PRO A 80 22.55 -14.65 -11.66
C PRO A 80 22.51 -14.01 -13.05
N SER A 81 21.65 -13.02 -13.29
CA SER A 81 21.65 -12.22 -14.53
C SER A 81 22.98 -11.54 -14.87
N MET A 82 23.88 -11.36 -13.90
CA MET A 82 25.15 -10.68 -14.07
C MET A 82 26.34 -11.63 -14.26
N VAL A 83 26.29 -12.83 -13.65
CA VAL A 83 27.46 -13.73 -13.58
C VAL A 83 27.16 -15.19 -13.94
N GLY A 84 25.93 -15.50 -14.35
CA GLY A 84 25.47 -16.88 -14.57
C GLY A 84 24.90 -17.51 -13.30
N ASP A 85 24.58 -18.80 -13.35
CA ASP A 85 23.98 -19.53 -12.23
C ASP A 85 24.89 -19.45 -10.98
N VAL A 86 24.29 -19.08 -9.84
CA VAL A 86 24.97 -18.97 -8.55
C VAL A 86 24.25 -19.79 -7.50
N GLU A 87 24.99 -20.41 -6.59
CA GLU A 87 24.38 -21.02 -5.41
C GLU A 87 23.83 -19.93 -4.49
N GLU A 88 22.64 -20.16 -3.92
CA GLU A 88 22.08 -19.28 -2.92
C GLU A 88 22.98 -19.27 -1.67
N PRO A 89 23.34 -18.09 -1.13
CA PRO A 89 24.22 -17.97 0.04
C PRO A 89 23.49 -18.28 1.36
N ASN A 90 22.70 -19.37 1.38
CA ASN A 90 21.89 -19.84 2.51
C ASN A 90 22.28 -21.27 2.97
N GLY A 91 23.26 -21.91 2.31
CA GLY A 91 23.81 -23.21 2.67
C GLY A 91 22.93 -24.42 2.28
N THR A 92 21.91 -24.21 1.44
CA THR A 92 21.00 -25.27 0.99
C THR A 92 21.49 -26.05 -0.23
N GLY A 93 22.50 -25.54 -0.97
CA GLY A 93 22.90 -26.10 -2.25
C GLY A 93 21.95 -25.77 -3.41
N ILE A 94 20.92 -24.94 -3.19
CA ILE A 94 19.98 -24.53 -4.24
C ILE A 94 20.68 -23.55 -5.18
N LEU A 95 20.54 -23.79 -6.49
CA LEU A 95 21.04 -22.88 -7.52
C LEU A 95 20.00 -21.82 -7.88
N ASN A 96 20.35 -20.56 -7.68
CA ASN A 96 19.67 -19.42 -8.24
C ASN A 96 20.13 -19.22 -9.69
N ARG A 97 19.30 -19.63 -10.64
CA ARG A 97 19.60 -19.61 -12.07
C ARG A 97 19.28 -18.28 -12.72
N VAL A 98 19.85 -18.03 -13.89
CA VAL A 98 19.44 -16.88 -14.72
C VAL A 98 17.95 -16.98 -15.02
N GLY A 99 17.19 -15.93 -14.67
CA GLY A 99 15.73 -15.90 -14.84
C GLY A 99 14.93 -16.63 -13.75
N SER A 100 15.58 -17.10 -12.68
CA SER A 100 14.88 -17.58 -11.48
C SER A 100 13.96 -16.51 -10.88
N GLN A 101 12.98 -16.96 -10.10
CA GLN A 101 11.96 -16.08 -9.53
C GLN A 101 12.56 -14.92 -8.72
N ALA A 102 13.62 -15.15 -7.95
CA ALA A 102 14.29 -14.11 -7.17
C ALA A 102 14.82 -12.95 -8.05
N ASP A 103 15.45 -13.27 -9.18
CA ASP A 103 16.08 -12.29 -10.09
C ASP A 103 15.14 -11.80 -11.21
N THR A 104 13.83 -11.96 -11.03
CA THR A 104 12.82 -11.44 -11.97
C THR A 104 11.81 -10.58 -11.21
N PRO A 105 11.29 -9.50 -11.82
CA PRO A 105 10.18 -8.75 -11.24
C PRO A 105 8.87 -9.49 -11.44
N TRP A 106 7.99 -9.46 -10.44
CA TRP A 106 6.58 -9.81 -10.64
C TRP A 106 5.72 -8.56 -10.57
N THR A 107 5.04 -8.23 -11.65
CA THR A 107 4.31 -6.95 -11.77
C THR A 107 3.23 -6.79 -10.69
N GLY A 108 2.55 -7.88 -10.29
CA GLY A 108 1.62 -7.83 -9.18
C GLY A 108 2.28 -7.54 -7.82
N VAL A 109 3.52 -8.02 -7.61
CA VAL A 109 4.33 -7.68 -6.42
C VAL A 109 4.76 -6.22 -6.48
N GLU A 110 5.17 -5.72 -7.65
CA GLU A 110 5.51 -4.31 -7.83
C GLU A 110 4.36 -3.38 -7.45
N PHE A 111 3.12 -3.68 -7.89
CA PHE A 111 1.94 -2.90 -7.50
C PHE A 111 1.64 -2.99 -6.00
N GLY A 112 1.74 -4.18 -5.41
CA GLY A 112 1.54 -4.36 -3.96
C GLY A 112 2.55 -3.57 -3.12
N VAL A 113 3.84 -3.66 -3.48
CA VAL A 113 4.91 -2.92 -2.79
C VAL A 113 4.77 -1.41 -2.99
N ALA A 114 4.45 -0.95 -4.21
CA ALA A 114 4.19 0.47 -4.46
C ALA A 114 3.00 0.99 -3.64
N SER A 115 1.90 0.23 -3.59
CA SER A 115 0.74 0.51 -2.76
C SER A 115 1.13 0.68 -1.29
N GLN A 116 1.89 -0.29 -0.75
CA GLN A 116 2.35 -0.26 0.63
C GLN A 116 3.29 0.92 0.91
N MET A 117 4.25 1.20 0.01
CA MET A 117 5.15 2.34 0.11
C MET A 117 4.38 3.66 0.22
N ILE A 118 3.37 3.86 -0.63
CA ILE A 118 2.52 5.06 -0.59
C ILE A 118 1.76 5.15 0.75
N TYR A 119 1.17 4.06 1.23
CA TYR A 119 0.48 4.05 2.53
C TYR A 119 1.41 4.38 3.71
N GLU A 120 2.65 3.91 3.68
CA GLU A 120 3.64 4.13 4.75
C GLU A 120 4.40 5.46 4.63
N GLY A 121 4.11 6.25 3.59
CA GLY A 121 4.68 7.59 3.39
C GLY A 121 5.93 7.64 2.51
N LEU A 122 6.33 6.51 1.91
CA LEU A 122 7.39 6.42 0.89
C LEU A 122 6.80 6.72 -0.50
N VAL A 123 6.13 7.86 -0.62
CA VAL A 123 5.32 8.21 -1.81
C VAL A 123 6.18 8.31 -3.05
N LYS A 124 7.37 8.91 -2.93
CA LYS A 124 8.29 9.09 -4.06
C LYS A 124 8.74 7.75 -4.63
N GLU A 125 9.19 6.85 -3.75
CA GLU A 125 9.65 5.50 -4.09
C GLU A 125 8.53 4.68 -4.72
N GLY A 126 7.31 4.73 -4.15
CA GLY A 126 6.15 4.05 -4.71
C GLY A 126 5.77 4.56 -6.11
N LEU A 127 5.75 5.88 -6.32
CA LEU A 127 5.46 6.47 -7.64
C LEU A 127 6.54 6.17 -8.68
N GLU A 128 7.81 6.14 -8.28
CA GLU A 128 8.90 5.78 -9.18
C GLU A 128 8.81 4.32 -9.64
N LEU A 129 8.44 3.41 -8.73
CA LEU A 129 8.19 2.02 -9.07
C LEU A 129 7.03 1.89 -10.07
N LEU A 130 5.91 2.59 -9.84
CA LEU A 130 4.78 2.61 -10.78
C LEU A 130 5.17 3.17 -12.15
N ARG A 131 5.99 4.22 -12.16
CA ARG A 131 6.53 4.79 -13.40
C ARG A 131 7.42 3.80 -14.14
N SER A 132 8.26 3.05 -13.45
CA SER A 132 9.07 1.98 -14.05
C SER A 132 8.20 0.93 -14.72
N VAL A 133 7.14 0.46 -14.05
CA VAL A 133 6.17 -0.48 -14.65
C VAL A 133 5.57 0.11 -15.92
N HIS A 134 5.05 1.35 -15.86
CA HIS A 134 4.48 2.02 -17.03
C HIS A 134 5.48 2.14 -18.18
N ASP A 135 6.67 2.70 -17.92
CA ASP A 135 7.71 2.93 -18.92
C ASP A 135 8.15 1.62 -19.60
N ARG A 136 8.37 0.54 -18.81
CA ARG A 136 8.75 -0.78 -19.34
C ARG A 136 7.68 -1.31 -20.29
N TYR A 137 6.46 -1.45 -19.82
CA TYR A 137 5.40 -2.07 -20.60
C TYR A 137 4.95 -1.24 -21.81
N ALA A 138 5.02 0.09 -21.71
CA ALA A 138 4.84 0.99 -22.85
C ALA A 138 5.95 0.78 -23.88
N SER A 139 7.20 0.71 -23.46
CA SER A 139 8.35 0.51 -24.36
C SER A 139 8.37 -0.86 -25.03
N TRP A 140 7.86 -1.90 -24.35
CA TRP A 140 7.84 -3.27 -24.84
C TRP A 140 6.67 -3.55 -25.79
N GLY A 141 5.68 -2.65 -25.88
CA GLY A 141 4.44 -2.92 -26.61
C GLY A 141 3.55 -3.98 -25.95
N LEU A 142 3.75 -4.24 -24.66
CA LEU A 142 3.09 -5.31 -23.89
C LEU A 142 2.17 -4.74 -22.80
N TYR A 143 1.58 -3.56 -23.00
CA TYR A 143 0.87 -2.82 -21.95
C TYR A 143 -0.22 -3.63 -21.22
N PHE A 144 -0.90 -4.54 -21.93
CA PHE A 144 -1.92 -5.41 -21.35
C PHE A 144 -1.46 -6.87 -21.17
N ASN A 145 -0.17 -7.13 -21.37
CA ASN A 145 0.46 -8.44 -21.23
C ASN A 145 1.60 -8.37 -20.21
N HIS A 146 1.22 -8.22 -18.95
CA HIS A 146 2.17 -8.20 -17.84
C HIS A 146 2.82 -9.57 -17.66
N LEU A 147 4.17 -9.57 -17.68
CA LEU A 147 5.04 -10.72 -17.51
C LEU A 147 5.34 -10.96 -16.03
N GLU A 148 5.17 -12.22 -15.62
CA GLU A 148 5.68 -12.78 -14.36
C GLU A 148 6.34 -14.13 -14.68
N CYS A 149 5.75 -15.27 -14.26
CA CYS A 149 6.20 -16.60 -14.71
C CYS A 149 5.66 -16.97 -16.12
N ASN A 150 4.77 -16.14 -16.70
CA ASN A 150 4.28 -16.18 -18.08
C ASN A 150 3.64 -14.82 -18.43
N GLY A 151 3.05 -14.69 -19.62
CA GLY A 151 2.21 -13.55 -20.00
C GLY A 151 0.76 -13.63 -19.49
N HIS A 152 0.03 -12.53 -19.62
CA HIS A 152 -1.38 -12.35 -19.26
C HIS A 152 -1.72 -12.77 -17.82
N TYR A 153 -0.81 -12.50 -16.89
CA TYR A 153 -1.01 -12.82 -15.48
C TYR A 153 -2.14 -11.99 -14.86
N SER A 154 -2.85 -12.59 -13.89
CA SER A 154 -3.93 -11.94 -13.14
C SER A 154 -3.44 -11.10 -11.96
N ARG A 155 -2.29 -11.45 -11.37
CA ARG A 155 -1.70 -10.75 -10.21
C ARG A 155 -1.49 -9.23 -10.41
N PRO A 156 -1.16 -8.72 -11.61
CA PRO A 156 -1.13 -7.29 -11.93
C PRO A 156 -2.43 -6.53 -11.60
N LEU A 157 -3.58 -7.20 -11.44
CA LEU A 157 -4.81 -6.59 -10.94
C LEU A 157 -4.67 -6.02 -9.51
N ALA A 158 -3.58 -6.34 -8.79
CA ALA A 158 -3.18 -5.63 -7.58
C ALA A 158 -3.02 -4.11 -7.79
N ALA A 159 -2.88 -3.64 -9.04
CA ALA A 159 -2.95 -2.23 -9.41
C ALA A 159 -4.21 -1.51 -8.91
N LEU A 160 -5.32 -2.24 -8.68
CA LEU A 160 -6.56 -1.69 -8.11
C LEU A 160 -6.37 -1.15 -6.67
N THR A 161 -5.28 -1.51 -6.00
CA THR A 161 -4.95 -0.97 -4.67
C THR A 161 -4.26 0.40 -4.73
N ILE A 162 -3.79 0.83 -5.91
CA ILE A 162 -3.05 2.10 -6.06
C ILE A 162 -3.94 3.33 -5.83
N PRO A 163 -5.17 3.43 -6.41
CA PRO A 163 -6.06 4.54 -6.12
C PRO A 163 -6.38 4.66 -4.62
N ASN A 164 -6.61 3.53 -3.94
CA ASN A 164 -6.81 3.48 -2.50
C ASN A 164 -5.61 4.01 -1.71
N ALA A 165 -4.39 3.59 -2.07
CA ALA A 165 -3.17 4.05 -1.42
C ALA A 165 -2.97 5.55 -1.59
N ILE A 166 -3.19 6.07 -2.80
CA ILE A 166 -3.11 7.50 -3.12
C ILE A 166 -4.14 8.31 -2.34
N ALA A 167 -5.39 7.82 -2.29
CA ALA A 167 -6.47 8.46 -1.54
C ALA A 167 -6.32 8.30 -0.01
N GLY A 168 -5.44 7.40 0.43
CA GLY A 168 -5.31 6.97 1.82
C GLY A 168 -6.62 6.42 2.40
N VAL A 169 -7.41 5.74 1.56
CA VAL A 169 -8.71 5.22 1.96
C VAL A 169 -8.58 3.83 2.56
N THR A 170 -9.25 3.62 3.69
CA THR A 170 -9.49 2.30 4.29
C THR A 170 -10.87 2.29 4.94
N TYR A 171 -11.52 1.13 5.01
CA TYR A 171 -12.77 0.98 5.74
C TYR A 171 -12.72 -0.26 6.63
N ASP A 172 -12.89 -0.04 7.93
CA ASP A 172 -13.04 -1.11 8.91
C ASP A 172 -14.53 -1.28 9.21
N GLY A 173 -15.12 -2.37 8.72
CA GLY A 173 -16.53 -2.68 8.91
C GLY A 173 -16.90 -3.18 10.30
N VAL A 174 -15.92 -3.61 11.11
CA VAL A 174 -16.15 -4.06 12.50
C VAL A 174 -16.39 -2.85 13.39
N VAL A 175 -15.50 -1.86 13.32
CA VAL A 175 -15.63 -0.61 14.10
C VAL A 175 -16.41 0.48 13.35
N LYS A 176 -16.78 0.24 12.09
CA LYS A 176 -17.56 1.16 11.24
C LYS A 176 -16.83 2.49 11.04
N GLU A 177 -15.54 2.43 10.73
CA GLU A 177 -14.68 3.61 10.52
C GLU A 177 -14.24 3.69 9.06
N LEU A 178 -14.47 4.85 8.44
CA LEU A 178 -13.89 5.20 7.14
C LEU A 178 -12.69 6.12 7.36
N ALA A 179 -11.53 5.75 6.84
CA ALA A 179 -10.37 6.64 6.80
C ALA A 179 -10.24 7.27 5.42
N VAL A 180 -9.88 8.55 5.36
CA VAL A 180 -9.51 9.25 4.12
C VAL A 180 -8.32 10.16 4.43
N SER A 181 -7.18 9.90 3.80
CA SER A 181 -5.93 10.63 4.05
C SER A 181 -5.07 10.71 2.78
N PRO A 182 -5.40 11.60 1.83
CA PRO A 182 -4.69 11.71 0.56
C PRO A 182 -3.18 11.86 0.73
N ARG A 183 -2.40 11.16 -0.09
CA ARG A 183 -0.94 11.00 0.10
C ARG A 183 -0.07 11.89 -0.80
N LEU A 184 -0.63 12.48 -1.84
CA LEU A 184 0.15 13.23 -2.83
C LEU A 184 0.42 14.69 -2.46
N GLY A 185 -0.16 15.20 -1.37
CA GLY A 185 -0.03 16.62 -0.97
C GLY A 185 -0.68 17.62 -1.94
N SER A 186 -1.24 17.15 -3.05
CA SER A 186 -2.05 17.91 -4.00
C SER A 186 -3.52 17.54 -3.85
N PRO A 187 -4.45 18.35 -4.40
CA PRO A 187 -5.83 17.93 -4.58
C PRO A 187 -5.89 16.57 -5.27
N PHE A 188 -6.81 15.72 -4.80
CA PHE A 188 -7.02 14.38 -5.32
C PHE A 188 -8.47 14.22 -5.74
N ARG A 189 -8.67 13.57 -6.89
CA ARG A 189 -9.97 13.09 -7.33
C ARG A 189 -9.79 11.70 -7.94
N GLY A 190 -10.49 10.70 -7.41
CA GLY A 190 -10.38 9.36 -7.95
C GLY A 190 -11.25 8.33 -7.24
N PRO A 191 -11.26 7.10 -7.79
CA PRO A 191 -12.01 6.01 -7.20
C PRO A 191 -11.32 5.47 -5.94
N ALA A 192 -12.10 4.89 -5.04
CA ALA A 192 -11.62 4.04 -3.97
C ALA A 192 -12.53 2.82 -3.81
N LEU A 193 -11.93 1.66 -3.61
CA LEU A 193 -12.64 0.39 -3.40
C LEU A 193 -12.62 0.04 -1.91
N VAL A 194 -13.78 -0.10 -1.30
CA VAL A 194 -13.91 -0.61 0.07
C VAL A 194 -14.79 -1.87 0.06
N SER A 195 -14.99 -2.51 1.22
CA SER A 195 -15.68 -3.80 1.34
C SER A 195 -17.05 -3.84 0.64
N GLY A 196 -17.04 -4.30 -0.61
CA GLY A 196 -18.22 -4.43 -1.47
C GLY A 196 -18.75 -3.12 -2.07
N SER A 197 -17.99 -2.02 -2.05
CA SER A 197 -18.47 -0.71 -2.53
C SER A 197 -17.41 0.08 -3.28
N LEU A 198 -17.85 0.79 -4.32
CA LEU A 198 -17.06 1.78 -5.05
C LEU A 198 -17.39 3.17 -4.53
N LEU A 199 -16.36 3.93 -4.19
CA LEU A 199 -16.44 5.31 -3.75
C LEU A 199 -15.76 6.23 -4.75
N SER A 200 -16.23 7.47 -4.84
CA SER A 200 -15.51 8.58 -5.47
C SER A 200 -15.04 9.51 -4.36
N ILE A 201 -13.74 9.76 -4.31
CA ILE A 201 -13.10 10.62 -3.32
C ILE A 201 -12.63 11.88 -4.01
N GLU A 202 -13.01 13.02 -3.45
CA GLU A 202 -12.50 14.33 -3.82
C GLU A 202 -11.91 14.98 -2.57
N SER A 203 -10.68 15.47 -2.66
CA SER A 203 -10.03 16.20 -1.57
C SER A 203 -9.30 17.41 -2.12
N ALA A 204 -9.55 18.56 -1.53
CA ALA A 204 -8.89 19.82 -1.87
C ALA A 204 -7.49 19.98 -1.24
N GLY A 205 -7.00 18.98 -0.48
CA GLY A 205 -5.75 19.05 0.26
C GLY A 205 -5.93 18.85 1.77
N PRO A 206 -4.88 19.10 2.57
CA PRO A 206 -4.94 19.00 4.02
C PRO A 206 -5.81 20.12 4.62
N CYS A 207 -5.81 20.26 5.95
CA CYS A 207 -6.49 21.37 6.58
C CYS A 207 -5.80 22.73 6.33
N PRO A 208 -6.55 23.82 6.02
CA PRO A 208 -8.00 23.85 5.78
C PRO A 208 -8.35 23.24 4.43
N GLY A 209 -9.40 22.43 4.39
CA GLY A 209 -9.76 21.67 3.20
C GLY A 209 -11.09 20.95 3.34
N VAL A 210 -11.61 20.45 2.22
CA VAL A 210 -12.84 19.65 2.18
C VAL A 210 -12.52 18.30 1.57
N ILE A 211 -13.06 17.26 2.19
CA ILE A 211 -13.06 15.89 1.68
C ILE A 211 -14.50 15.51 1.38
N THR A 212 -14.77 15.13 0.14
CA THR A 212 -16.07 14.64 -0.31
C THR A 212 -15.94 13.17 -0.68
N VAL A 213 -16.80 12.34 -0.09
CA VAL A 213 -16.93 10.92 -0.36
C VAL A 213 -18.31 10.68 -0.94
N ARG A 214 -18.38 10.29 -2.20
CA ARG A 214 -19.62 9.83 -2.83
C ARG A 214 -19.62 8.32 -2.86
N HIS A 215 -20.71 7.72 -2.37
CA HIS A 215 -20.97 6.30 -2.56
C HIS A 215 -21.50 6.10 -3.98
N VAL A 216 -20.72 5.44 -4.84
CA VAL A 216 -21.03 5.29 -6.26
C VAL A 216 -21.90 4.06 -6.50
N ASP A 217 -21.46 2.90 -5.99
CA ASP A 217 -22.16 1.63 -6.17
C ASP A 217 -21.76 0.62 -5.08
N GLY A 218 -22.56 -0.43 -4.92
CA GLY A 218 -22.31 -1.56 -4.03
C GLY A 218 -23.06 -1.51 -2.70
N LEU A 219 -22.52 -2.19 -1.69
CA LEU A 219 -23.17 -2.39 -0.40
C LEU A 219 -23.23 -1.10 0.42
N SER A 220 -24.24 -0.96 1.28
CA SER A 220 -24.33 0.18 2.19
C SER A 220 -23.19 0.17 3.21
N LEU A 221 -22.62 1.35 3.49
CA LEU A 221 -21.57 1.51 4.48
C LEU A 221 -22.15 2.16 5.73
N THR A 222 -21.98 1.52 6.89
CA THR A 222 -22.36 2.12 8.17
C THR A 222 -21.13 2.77 8.77
N LEU A 223 -21.24 4.04 9.17
CA LEU A 223 -20.15 4.79 9.78
C LEU A 223 -20.54 5.24 11.18
N THR A 224 -19.64 5.06 12.14
CA THR A 224 -19.68 5.65 13.49
C THR A 224 -18.59 6.72 13.66
N SER A 225 -17.55 6.64 12.84
CA SER A 225 -16.42 7.56 12.88
C SER A 225 -15.76 7.68 11.52
N ILE A 226 -15.07 8.80 11.33
CA ILE A 226 -14.30 9.10 10.13
C ILE A 226 -12.90 9.50 10.59
N ARG A 227 -11.88 8.81 10.07
CA ARG A 227 -10.47 9.13 10.34
C ARG A 227 -9.92 10.01 9.23
N VAL A 228 -9.55 11.23 9.58
CA VAL A 228 -9.02 12.26 8.67
C VAL A 228 -7.91 13.00 9.40
N ASP A 229 -6.91 13.51 8.68
CA ASP A 229 -5.87 14.33 9.33
C ASP A 229 -6.44 15.72 9.68
N ALA A 230 -7.16 15.77 10.81
CA ALA A 230 -7.81 16.97 11.35
C ALA A 230 -6.97 17.64 12.45
N ARG A 231 -5.68 17.28 12.60
CA ARG A 231 -4.84 17.83 13.67
C ARG A 231 -4.76 19.35 13.56
N GLY A 232 -5.18 20.03 14.62
CA GLY A 232 -5.24 21.49 14.69
C GLY A 232 -6.48 22.13 14.03
N CYS A 233 -7.49 21.33 13.67
CA CYS A 233 -8.64 21.79 12.88
C CYS A 233 -9.99 21.41 13.48
N LEU A 234 -10.97 22.25 13.21
CA LEU A 234 -12.38 21.95 13.48
C LEU A 234 -12.95 21.13 12.33
N ALA A 235 -13.67 20.07 12.63
CA ALA A 235 -14.35 19.26 11.62
C ALA A 235 -15.85 19.54 11.62
N ARG A 236 -16.44 19.71 10.43
CA ARG A 236 -17.89 19.65 10.22
C ARG A 236 -18.21 18.54 9.22
N VAL A 237 -19.28 17.81 9.49
CA VAL A 237 -19.70 16.69 8.64
C VAL A 237 -21.11 16.93 8.14
N LYS A 238 -21.32 16.72 6.84
CA LYS A 238 -22.64 16.71 6.21
C LYS A 238 -22.87 15.41 5.47
N VAL A 239 -24.11 14.93 5.49
CA VAL A 239 -24.58 13.84 4.65
C VAL A 239 -25.73 14.36 3.80
N ASN A 240 -25.59 14.32 2.48
CA ASN A 240 -26.56 14.85 1.52
C ASN A 240 -26.96 16.30 1.82
N GLY A 241 -26.00 17.11 2.28
CA GLY A 241 -26.20 18.52 2.65
C GLY A 241 -26.74 18.75 4.08
N ALA A 242 -27.23 17.74 4.77
CA ALA A 242 -27.68 17.85 6.16
C ALA A 242 -26.51 17.69 7.14
N GLU A 243 -26.41 18.57 8.14
CA GLU A 243 -25.35 18.50 9.16
C GLU A 243 -25.52 17.29 10.09
N VAL A 244 -24.41 16.66 10.42
CA VAL A 244 -24.30 15.57 11.39
C VAL A 244 -23.55 16.08 12.61
N LYS A 245 -24.09 15.82 13.81
CA LYS A 245 -23.40 16.14 15.06
C LYS A 245 -22.09 15.35 15.13
N VAL A 246 -20.98 16.02 15.45
CA VAL A 246 -19.67 15.39 15.53
C VAL A 246 -18.86 15.84 16.74
N THR A 247 -17.95 14.99 17.17
CA THR A 247 -16.90 15.30 18.14
C THR A 247 -15.55 14.96 17.55
N VAL A 248 -14.56 15.85 17.69
CA VAL A 248 -13.19 15.63 17.20
C VAL A 248 -12.33 15.08 18.33
N GLU A 249 -11.64 13.97 18.07
CA GLU A 249 -10.73 13.28 18.98
C GLU A 249 -9.42 12.97 18.24
N GLY A 250 -8.44 13.87 18.31
CA GLY A 250 -7.16 13.70 17.60
C GLY A 250 -7.35 13.70 16.07
N ASP A 251 -7.07 12.55 15.43
CA ASP A 251 -7.24 12.32 13.99
C ASP A 251 -8.61 11.67 13.64
N ARG A 252 -9.53 11.62 14.60
CA ARG A 252 -10.83 10.98 14.44
C ARG A 252 -11.98 11.96 14.64
N VAL A 253 -12.95 11.90 13.75
CA VAL A 253 -14.24 12.60 13.85
C VAL A 253 -15.29 11.56 14.19
N ARG A 254 -15.77 11.55 15.45
CA ARG A 254 -16.87 10.67 15.88
C ARG A 254 -18.20 11.28 15.50
N LEU A 255 -19.08 10.47 14.93
CA LEU A 255 -20.44 10.84 14.60
C LEU A 255 -21.31 10.64 15.85
N GLY A 256 -22.17 11.62 16.15
CA GLY A 256 -23.05 11.56 17.32
C GLY A 256 -24.06 10.41 17.24
N GLU A 257 -24.40 10.00 16.02
CA GLU A 257 -25.19 8.81 15.72
C GLU A 257 -24.59 8.10 14.50
N ALA A 258 -24.80 6.79 14.40
CA ALA A 258 -24.33 6.03 13.25
C ALA A 258 -25.09 6.45 11.98
N ILE A 259 -24.36 6.72 10.91
CA ILE A 259 -24.94 7.03 9.59
C ILE A 259 -24.80 5.83 8.67
N THR A 260 -25.69 5.72 7.69
CA THR A 260 -25.58 4.73 6.61
C THR A 260 -25.49 5.43 5.28
N LEU A 261 -24.41 5.19 4.53
CA LEU A 261 -24.24 5.64 3.17
C LEU A 261 -24.69 4.55 2.20
N ARG A 262 -25.54 4.91 1.25
CA ARG A 262 -26.06 4.10 0.15
C ARG A 262 -25.59 4.67 -1.20
N PRO A 263 -25.66 3.89 -2.29
CA PRO A 263 -25.38 4.41 -3.63
C PRO A 263 -26.13 5.72 -3.90
N GLY A 264 -25.38 6.75 -4.30
CA GLY A 264 -25.87 8.11 -4.51
C GLY A 264 -25.58 9.09 -3.36
N ASP A 265 -25.42 8.60 -2.13
CA ASP A 265 -25.18 9.44 -0.96
C ASP A 265 -23.81 10.14 -1.03
N VAL A 266 -23.77 11.34 -0.47
CA VAL A 266 -22.57 12.19 -0.40
C VAL A 266 -22.28 12.54 1.05
N LEU A 267 -21.11 12.15 1.51
CA LEU A 267 -20.52 12.55 2.77
C LEU A 267 -19.50 13.67 2.50
N GLU A 268 -19.66 14.81 3.17
CA GLU A 268 -18.72 15.93 3.12
C GLU A 268 -18.11 16.13 4.50
N VAL A 269 -16.78 16.20 4.56
CA VAL A 269 -16.00 16.51 5.77
C VAL A 269 -15.22 17.79 5.51
N SER A 270 -15.67 18.87 6.14
CA SER A 270 -14.99 20.17 6.08
C SER A 270 -14.03 20.32 7.27
N LEU A 271 -12.75 20.55 6.99
CA LEU A 271 -11.70 20.84 7.96
C LEU A 271 -11.39 22.35 7.93
N LEU A 272 -11.66 23.02 9.04
CA LEU A 272 -11.54 24.46 9.20
C LEU A 272 -10.36 24.80 10.12
N ALA A 273 -9.63 25.87 9.81
CA ALA A 273 -8.58 26.37 10.68
C ALA A 273 -9.14 26.73 12.07
N THR A 274 -8.40 26.39 13.12
CA THR A 274 -8.63 26.97 14.44
C THR A 274 -8.10 28.40 14.40
N GLY A 275 -8.96 29.37 14.73
CA GLY A 275 -8.60 30.79 14.77
C GLY A 275 -7.65 31.12 15.90
#